data_AF-A0A382Q284-F1
#
_entry.id   AF-A0A382Q284-F1
#
_cell.length_a   1.000
_cell.length_b   1.000
_cell.length_c   1.000
_cell.angle_alpha   90.00
_cell.angle_beta   90.00
_cell.angle_gamma   90.00
#
_symmetry.space_group_name_H-M   'P 1'
#
loop_
_entity.id
_entity.type
_entity.pdbx_description
1 polymer ?
#
loop_
_entity_poly.entity_id
_entity_poly.type
_entity_poly.pdbx_seq_one_letter_code
_entity_poly.pdbx_strand_id
1 'polypeptide(L)'
;MNKKPLAVITTFGGINASGRTSYYIGYKNLIFDSLDQKNQFEVLRDLAVAQGKITSTGKRWETSSGDSIDLKSYLKKNCEAIRADTMIRKIDRELYDPEGIILDQIQASAAGQLPSGFDPGNSYPSRQHPKAIQMTVFGMSDALGQLGI
;
A
#
# COMPACT_ATOMS: atom_id res chain seq x y z
N MET A 1 0.34 -31.69 34.79
CA MET A 1 -0.40 -30.73 33.92
C MET A 1 0.27 -30.69 32.56
N ASN A 2 -0.43 -31.12 31.51
CA ASN A 2 0.09 -31.07 30.14
C ASN A 2 0.04 -29.61 29.65
N LYS A 3 1.13 -28.85 29.82
CA LYS A 3 1.24 -27.45 29.37
C LYS A 3 1.42 -27.43 27.85
N LYS A 4 0.31 -27.44 27.11
CA LYS A 4 0.37 -27.17 25.66
C LYS A 4 0.71 -25.69 25.46
N PRO A 5 1.68 -25.36 24.60
CA PRO A 5 1.98 -23.97 24.28
C PRO A 5 0.77 -23.29 23.62
N LEU A 6 0.50 -22.04 24.00
CA LEU A 6 -0.52 -21.22 23.37
C LEU A 6 0.09 -20.50 22.17
N ALA A 7 -0.49 -20.70 20.98
CA ALA A 7 -0.12 -19.93 19.81
C ALA A 7 -0.59 -18.47 19.99
N VAL A 8 0.34 -17.53 19.85
CA VAL A 8 0.07 -16.08 19.91
C VAL A 8 0.52 -15.42 18.62
N ILE A 9 -0.26 -14.45 18.14
CA ILE A 9 0.11 -13.62 16.99
C ILE A 9 0.97 -12.48 17.52
N THR A 10 2.28 -12.55 17.28
CA THR A 10 3.24 -11.51 17.70
C THR A 10 3.37 -10.40 16.67
N THR A 11 3.12 -10.70 15.40
CA THR A 11 3.16 -9.74 14.30
C THR A 11 2.29 -10.19 13.13
N PHE A 12 2.01 -9.27 12.22
CA PHE A 12 1.32 -9.49 10.96
C PHE A 12 1.77 -8.42 9.96
N GLY A 13 1.68 -8.70 8.67
CA GLY A 13 2.14 -7.78 7.64
C GLY A 13 1.69 -8.21 6.26
N GLY A 14 1.91 -7.36 5.27
CA GLY A 14 1.42 -7.57 3.92
C GLY A 14 1.06 -6.26 3.21
N ILE A 15 0.54 -6.42 2.01
CA ILE A 15 -0.07 -5.32 1.27
C ILE A 15 -1.21 -5.86 0.41
N ASN A 16 -2.28 -5.07 0.32
CA ASN A 16 -3.42 -5.35 -0.55
C ASN A 16 -3.96 -4.02 -1.12
N ALA A 17 -5.18 -4.05 -1.67
CA ALA A 17 -5.79 -2.86 -2.25
C ALA A 17 -6.01 -1.70 -1.28
N SER A 18 -6.19 -1.95 0.02
CA SER A 18 -6.36 -0.90 1.03
C SER A 18 -5.04 -0.32 1.53
N GLY A 19 -3.91 -0.93 1.18
CA GLY A 19 -2.57 -0.50 1.56
C GLY A 19 -1.83 -1.55 2.38
N ARG A 20 -0.81 -1.07 3.12
CA ARG A 20 0.06 -1.89 3.96
C ARG A 20 -0.69 -2.46 5.17
N THR A 21 -0.46 -3.72 5.52
CA THR A 21 -1.15 -4.35 6.65
C THR A 21 -0.52 -3.93 7.98
N SER A 22 0.81 -3.85 8.06
CA SER A 22 1.49 -3.45 9.29
C SER A 22 1.02 -2.07 9.79
N TYR A 23 1.11 -1.86 11.11
CA TYR A 23 0.62 -0.65 11.78
C TYR A 23 -0.87 -0.33 11.52
N TYR A 24 -1.63 -1.33 11.05
CA TYR A 24 -3.04 -1.24 10.71
C TYR A 24 -3.34 -0.22 9.59
N ILE A 25 -2.39 0.13 8.72
CA ILE A 25 -2.63 1.18 7.70
C ILE A 25 -3.82 0.83 6.79
N GLY A 26 -3.84 -0.39 6.25
CA GLY A 26 -4.92 -0.86 5.39
C GLY A 26 -6.28 -0.91 6.11
N TYR A 27 -6.30 -1.24 7.41
CA TYR A 27 -7.51 -1.18 8.23
C TYR A 27 -7.95 0.26 8.47
N LYS A 28 -7.03 1.14 8.86
CA LYS A 28 -7.28 2.57 9.06
C LYS A 28 -7.81 3.23 7.77
N ASN A 29 -7.32 2.83 6.59
CA ASN A 29 -7.84 3.34 5.32
C ASN A 29 -9.30 2.91 5.06
N LEU A 30 -9.71 1.73 5.52
CA LEU A 30 -11.11 1.28 5.41
C LEU A 30 -12.05 2.12 6.29
N ILE A 31 -11.63 2.43 7.52
CA ILE A 31 -12.43 3.22 8.48
C ILE A 31 -12.05 4.70 8.51
N PHE A 32 -11.46 5.21 7.43
CA PHE A 32 -10.75 6.49 7.39
C PHE A 32 -11.56 7.67 7.94
N ASP A 33 -12.84 7.74 7.60
CA ASP A 33 -13.71 8.87 7.95
C ASP A 33 -14.10 8.87 9.45
N SER A 34 -13.85 7.76 10.16
CA SER A 34 -14.07 7.63 11.61
C SER A 34 -12.80 7.88 12.44
N LEU A 35 -11.66 8.14 11.80
CA LEU A 35 -10.38 8.35 12.47
C LEU A 35 -10.18 9.81 12.89
N ASP A 36 -9.34 10.02 13.90
CA ASP A 36 -8.81 11.34 14.21
C ASP A 36 -7.84 11.83 13.11
N GLN A 37 -7.59 13.14 13.07
CA GLN A 37 -6.71 13.73 12.05
C GLN A 37 -5.31 13.11 12.06
N LYS A 38 -4.79 12.72 13.23
CA LYS A 38 -3.48 12.11 13.36
C LYS A 38 -3.40 10.78 12.59
N ASN A 39 -4.37 9.88 12.81
CA ASN A 39 -4.40 8.60 12.10
C ASN A 39 -4.74 8.76 10.62
N GLN A 40 -5.58 9.72 10.25
CA GLN A 40 -5.83 10.06 8.84
C GLN A 40 -4.55 10.49 8.12
N PHE A 41 -3.76 11.39 8.72
CA PHE A 41 -2.48 11.81 8.16
C PHE A 41 -1.48 10.66 8.08
N GLU A 42 -1.47 9.75 9.04
CA GLU A 42 -0.62 8.56 9.01
C GLU A 42 -0.93 7.67 7.79
N VAL A 43 -2.21 7.38 7.54
CA VAL A 43 -2.67 6.63 6.37
C VAL A 43 -2.30 7.33 5.08
N LEU A 44 -2.63 8.63 4.95
CA LEU A 44 -2.37 9.39 3.73
C LEU A 44 -0.87 9.45 3.40
N ARG A 45 -0.02 9.63 4.42
CA ARG A 45 1.43 9.62 4.24
C ARG A 45 1.91 8.26 3.74
N ASP A 46 1.47 7.17 4.37
CA ASP A 46 1.89 5.81 4.00
C ASP A 46 1.50 5.48 2.57
N LEU A 47 0.25 5.78 2.19
CA LEU A 47 -0.26 5.59 0.84
C LEU A 47 0.48 6.46 -0.17
N ALA A 48 0.72 7.74 0.13
CA ALA A 48 1.42 8.64 -0.80
C ALA A 48 2.86 8.19 -1.07
N VAL A 49 3.54 7.63 -0.07
CA VAL A 49 4.87 7.02 -0.25
C VAL A 49 4.78 5.74 -1.07
N ALA A 50 3.84 4.85 -0.74
CA ALA A 50 3.64 3.60 -1.47
C ALA A 50 3.29 3.84 -2.95
N GLN A 51 2.51 4.87 -3.24
CA GLN A 51 2.14 5.30 -4.59
C GLN A 51 3.25 6.05 -5.33
N GLY A 52 4.40 6.30 -4.70
CA GLY A 52 5.52 7.06 -5.28
C GLY A 52 5.23 8.56 -5.49
N LYS A 53 4.16 9.09 -4.88
CA LYS A 53 3.78 10.52 -5.02
C LYS A 53 4.71 11.44 -4.23
N ILE A 54 5.23 10.95 -3.11
CA ILE A 54 6.16 11.68 -2.25
C ILE A 54 7.29 10.77 -1.80
N THR A 55 8.47 11.36 -1.59
CA THR A 55 9.65 10.67 -1.07
C THR A 55 10.27 11.50 0.06
N SER A 56 10.87 10.82 1.04
CA SER A 56 11.59 11.48 2.14
C SER A 56 13.08 11.58 1.79
N THR A 57 13.55 12.78 1.49
CA THR A 57 14.97 13.08 1.26
C THR A 57 15.55 13.70 2.54
N GLY A 58 16.08 12.84 3.42
CA GLY A 58 16.62 13.26 4.73
C GLY A 58 15.52 13.80 5.65
N LYS A 59 15.55 15.12 5.93
CA LYS A 59 14.53 15.81 6.77
C LYS A 59 13.43 16.49 5.95
N ARG A 60 13.50 16.45 4.62
CA ARG A 60 12.56 17.15 3.73
C ARG A 60 11.70 16.13 2.99
N TRP A 61 10.51 16.57 2.62
CA TRP A 61 9.60 15.82 1.77
C TRP A 61 9.61 16.44 0.38
N GLU A 62 9.67 15.60 -0.64
CA GLU A 62 9.71 16.00 -2.04
C GLU A 62 8.64 15.25 -2.83
N THR A 63 8.09 15.86 -3.87
CA THR A 63 7.23 15.17 -4.85
C THR A 63 8.06 14.28 -5.77
N SER A 64 7.40 13.45 -6.58
CA SER A 64 8.07 12.70 -7.67
C SER A 64 8.81 13.60 -8.67
N SER A 65 8.44 14.89 -8.77
CA SER A 65 9.12 15.89 -9.60
C SER A 65 10.32 16.56 -8.92
N GLY A 66 10.58 16.29 -7.64
CA GLY A 66 11.66 16.91 -6.86
C GLY A 66 11.28 18.22 -6.15
N ASP A 67 10.01 18.62 -6.16
CA ASP A 67 9.56 19.84 -5.49
C ASP A 67 9.47 19.62 -3.98
N SER A 68 10.13 20.47 -3.18
CA SER A 68 10.02 20.46 -1.72
C SER A 68 8.60 20.80 -1.27
N ILE A 69 8.01 19.98 -0.41
CA ILE A 69 6.63 20.14 0.08
C ILE A 69 6.53 20.28 1.60
N ASP A 70 5.53 21.02 2.07
CA ASP A 70 5.02 20.86 3.43
C ASP A 70 4.09 19.64 3.49
N LEU A 71 4.47 18.64 4.28
CA LEU A 71 3.79 17.34 4.31
C LEU A 71 2.31 17.48 4.69
N LYS A 72 1.98 18.24 5.74
CA LYS A 72 0.60 18.33 6.23
C LYS A 72 -0.31 19.01 5.22
N SER A 73 0.14 20.12 4.66
CA SER A 73 -0.59 20.86 3.63
C SER A 73 -0.81 19.99 2.37
N TYR A 74 0.24 19.30 1.92
CA TYR A 74 0.16 18.41 0.76
C TYR A 74 -0.83 17.26 0.95
N LEU A 75 -0.76 16.55 2.08
CA LEU A 75 -1.65 15.42 2.35
C LEU A 75 -3.10 15.87 2.47
N LYS A 76 -3.36 17.01 3.11
CA LYS A 76 -4.72 17.57 3.23
C LYS A 76 -5.29 17.94 1.86
N LYS A 77 -4.48 18.57 1.01
CA LYS A 77 -4.89 18.98 -0.35
C LYS A 77 -5.14 17.79 -1.27
N ASN A 78 -4.35 16.72 -1.15
CA ASN A 78 -4.39 15.56 -2.05
C ASN A 78 -5.11 14.34 -1.46
N CYS A 79 -5.85 14.49 -0.36
CA CYS A 79 -6.50 13.39 0.36
C CYS A 79 -7.34 12.50 -0.57
N GLU A 80 -8.25 13.11 -1.33
CA GLU A 80 -9.14 12.39 -2.25
C GLU A 80 -8.36 11.67 -3.36
N ALA A 81 -7.39 12.35 -3.98
CA ALA A 81 -6.56 11.78 -5.03
C ALA A 81 -5.69 10.61 -4.54
N ILE A 82 -5.17 10.67 -3.31
CA ILE A 82 -4.41 9.57 -2.70
C ILE A 82 -5.33 8.36 -2.47
N ARG A 83 -6.53 8.56 -1.93
CA ARG A 83 -7.45 7.46 -1.62
C ARG A 83 -8.12 6.87 -2.86
N ALA A 84 -8.38 7.67 -3.90
CA ALA A 84 -8.95 7.21 -5.17
C ALA A 84 -8.09 6.14 -5.86
N ASP A 85 -6.77 6.17 -5.61
CA ASP A 85 -5.80 5.19 -6.10
C ASP A 85 -5.69 3.93 -5.23
N THR A 86 -6.69 3.66 -4.39
CA THR A 86 -6.74 2.48 -3.50
C THR A 86 -8.10 1.80 -3.57
N MET A 87 -8.28 0.72 -2.82
CA MET A 87 -9.51 -0.07 -2.75
C MET A 87 -9.90 -0.69 -4.10
N ILE A 88 -11.14 -1.17 -4.18
CA ILE A 88 -11.75 -1.66 -5.42
C ILE A 88 -12.02 -0.46 -6.32
N ARG A 89 -11.47 -0.51 -7.53
CA ARG A 89 -11.62 0.52 -8.55
C ARG A 89 -11.54 -0.09 -9.94
N LYS A 90 -11.78 0.72 -10.96
CA LYS A 90 -11.71 0.30 -12.37
C LYS A 90 -10.34 -0.34 -12.63
N ILE A 91 -10.34 -1.45 -13.37
CA ILE A 91 -9.12 -2.17 -13.73
C ILE A 91 -8.22 -1.26 -14.56
N ASP A 92 -6.95 -1.16 -14.16
CA ASP A 92 -5.92 -0.52 -14.96
C ASP A 92 -5.62 -1.41 -16.17
N ARG A 93 -6.06 -0.95 -17.35
CA ARG A 93 -5.92 -1.69 -18.61
C ARG A 93 -4.45 -1.87 -18.97
N GLU A 94 -3.63 -0.83 -18.80
CA GLU A 94 -2.22 -0.87 -19.22
C GLU A 94 -1.43 -1.85 -18.36
N LEU A 95 -1.73 -1.90 -17.06
CA LEU A 95 -1.00 -2.76 -16.13
C LEU A 95 -1.50 -4.20 -16.10
N TYR A 96 -2.81 -4.43 -16.15
CA TYR A 96 -3.40 -5.76 -15.90
C TYR A 96 -4.08 -6.40 -17.10
N ASP A 97 -4.42 -5.65 -18.14
CA ASP A 97 -5.18 -6.16 -19.28
C ASP A 97 -4.76 -5.56 -20.63
N PRO A 98 -3.47 -5.63 -21.01
CA PRO A 98 -3.01 -5.06 -22.28
C PRO A 98 -3.67 -5.71 -23.51
N GLU A 99 -4.09 -6.97 -23.39
CA GLU A 99 -4.74 -7.75 -24.45
C GLU A 99 -6.28 -7.62 -24.45
N GLY A 100 -6.86 -6.88 -23.52
CA GLY A 100 -8.32 -6.70 -23.43
C GLY A 100 -9.11 -7.95 -23.04
N ILE A 101 -8.45 -8.99 -22.52
CA ILE A 101 -9.12 -10.24 -22.14
C ILE A 101 -10.08 -10.00 -20.96
N ILE A 102 -9.67 -9.23 -19.96
CA ILE A 102 -10.44 -9.04 -18.74
C ILE A 102 -11.60 -8.06 -18.97
N LEU A 103 -11.31 -6.91 -19.60
CA LEU A 103 -12.27 -5.83 -19.82
C LEU A 103 -13.20 -6.12 -20.99
N ASP A 104 -12.69 -6.66 -22.10
CA ASP A 104 -13.45 -6.77 -23.35
C ASP A 104 -14.08 -8.16 -23.53
N GLN A 105 -13.39 -9.24 -23.17
CA GLN A 105 -13.91 -10.61 -23.32
C GLN A 105 -14.66 -11.11 -22.08
N ILE A 106 -14.04 -11.01 -20.89
CA ILE A 106 -14.65 -11.44 -19.61
C ILE A 106 -15.68 -10.40 -19.13
N GLN A 107 -15.56 -9.15 -19.56
CA GLN A 107 -16.43 -8.03 -19.20
C GLN A 107 -16.42 -7.67 -17.70
N ALA A 108 -15.32 -7.98 -17.00
CA ALA A 108 -15.11 -7.51 -15.63
C ALA A 108 -14.62 -6.05 -15.66
N SER A 109 -15.24 -5.15 -14.89
CA SER A 109 -14.93 -3.72 -14.94
C SER A 109 -14.04 -3.21 -13.80
N ALA A 110 -13.95 -3.93 -12.68
CA ALA A 110 -13.30 -3.50 -11.46
C ALA A 110 -12.57 -4.64 -10.74
N ALA A 111 -11.51 -4.29 -10.00
CA ALA A 111 -10.75 -5.21 -9.17
C ALA A 111 -10.12 -4.49 -7.96
N GLY A 112 -9.85 -5.26 -6.91
CA GLY A 112 -9.00 -4.81 -5.80
C GLY A 112 -7.53 -4.86 -6.21
N GLN A 113 -7.01 -3.74 -6.68
CA GLN A 113 -5.62 -3.61 -7.15
C GLN A 113 -4.76 -2.98 -6.05
N LEU A 114 -3.48 -3.34 -5.99
CA LEU A 114 -2.50 -2.66 -5.12
C LEU A 114 -2.57 -1.14 -5.31
N PRO A 115 -2.20 -0.32 -4.32
CA PRO A 115 -2.19 1.14 -4.47
C PRO A 115 -1.48 1.54 -5.76
N SER A 116 -2.10 2.41 -6.57
CA SER A 116 -1.57 2.76 -7.90
C SER A 116 -0.11 3.24 -7.79
N GLY A 117 0.79 2.72 -8.62
CA GLY A 117 2.22 3.04 -8.58
C GLY A 117 3.06 2.21 -7.60
N PHE A 118 2.44 1.43 -6.71
CA PHE A 118 3.19 0.54 -5.83
C PHE A 118 3.67 -0.73 -6.55
N ASP A 119 4.98 -0.96 -6.57
CA ASP A 119 5.58 -2.18 -7.07
C ASP A 119 6.48 -2.86 -6.02
N PRO A 120 6.07 -4.03 -5.47
CA PRO A 120 6.91 -4.78 -4.53
C PRO A 120 8.21 -5.30 -5.17
N GLY A 121 8.30 -5.36 -6.50
CA GLY A 121 9.53 -5.71 -7.22
C GLY A 121 10.65 -4.69 -7.03
N ASN A 122 10.34 -3.44 -6.68
CA ASN A 122 11.33 -2.39 -6.43
C ASN A 122 11.95 -2.46 -5.03
N SER A 123 11.40 -3.27 -4.13
CA SER A 123 11.88 -3.36 -2.74
C SER A 123 13.10 -4.27 -2.55
N TYR A 124 13.42 -5.12 -3.54
CA TYR A 124 14.54 -6.05 -3.50
C TYR A 124 14.93 -6.49 -4.93
N PRO A 125 16.09 -7.14 -5.14
CA PRO A 125 16.46 -7.71 -6.44
C PRO A 125 15.49 -8.84 -6.87
N SER A 126 14.43 -8.49 -7.59
CA SER A 126 13.28 -9.34 -7.90
C SER A 126 13.31 -9.96 -9.30
N ARG A 127 14.50 -10.06 -9.92
CA ARG A 127 14.67 -10.58 -11.28
C ARG A 127 14.02 -11.96 -11.41
N GLN A 128 13.19 -12.15 -12.45
CA GLN A 128 12.51 -13.41 -12.76
C GLN A 128 11.49 -13.89 -11.71
N HIS A 129 11.20 -13.10 -10.67
CA HIS A 129 10.18 -13.47 -9.69
C HIS A 129 8.79 -13.06 -10.20
N PRO A 130 7.81 -13.96 -10.27
CA PRO A 130 6.42 -13.59 -10.54
C PRO A 130 5.88 -12.67 -9.43
N LYS A 131 4.90 -11.82 -9.77
CA LYS A 131 4.34 -10.80 -8.88
C LYS A 131 3.91 -11.37 -7.51
N ALA A 132 3.34 -12.57 -7.50
CA ALA A 132 2.94 -13.25 -6.26
C ALA A 132 4.12 -13.47 -5.30
N ILE A 133 5.27 -13.93 -5.79
CA ILE A 133 6.47 -14.13 -4.96
C ILE A 133 7.00 -12.78 -4.47
N GLN A 134 6.97 -11.75 -5.31
CA GLN A 134 7.35 -10.39 -4.90
C GLN A 134 6.47 -9.88 -3.74
N MET A 135 5.15 -10.08 -3.84
CA MET A 135 4.22 -9.74 -2.77
C MET A 135 4.45 -10.56 -1.49
N THR A 136 4.77 -11.85 -1.61
CA THR A 136 5.10 -12.69 -0.45
C THR A 136 6.36 -12.19 0.26
N VAL A 137 7.43 -11.92 -0.49
CA VAL A 137 8.69 -11.39 0.09
C VAL A 137 8.44 -10.06 0.78
N PHE A 138 7.72 -9.14 0.12
CA PHE A 138 7.35 -7.86 0.72
C PHE A 138 6.52 -8.06 2.00
N GLY A 139 5.49 -8.90 1.97
CA GLY A 139 4.60 -9.11 3.10
C GLY A 139 5.28 -9.76 4.31
N MET A 140 6.19 -10.70 4.07
CA MET A 140 7.01 -11.27 5.14
C MET A 140 7.97 -10.24 5.73
N SER A 141 8.60 -9.40 4.89
CA SER A 141 9.44 -8.31 5.38
C SER A 141 8.65 -7.28 6.17
N ASP A 142 7.43 -6.96 5.75
CA ASP A 142 6.54 -6.04 6.47
C ASP A 142 6.14 -6.60 7.85
N ALA A 143 5.78 -7.89 7.89
CA ALA A 143 5.45 -8.57 9.13
C ALA A 143 6.64 -8.63 10.10
N LEU A 144 7.82 -9.01 9.62
CA LEU A 144 9.03 -9.06 10.44
C LEU A 144 9.47 -7.66 10.88
N GLY A 145 9.31 -6.63 10.03
CA GLY A 145 9.64 -5.25 10.37
C GLY A 145 8.79 -4.68 11.53
N GLN A 146 7.55 -5.14 11.67
CA GLN A 146 6.69 -4.76 12.80
C GLN A 146 6.98 -5.54 14.09
N LEU A 147 7.69 -6.69 14.00
CA LEU A 147 7.97 -7.54 15.16
C LEU A 147 8.79 -6.82 16.24
N GLY A 148 9.63 -5.85 15.85
CA GLY A 148 10.39 -5.00 16.79
C GLY A 148 11.48 -5.75 17.57
N ILE A 149 11.93 -6.90 17.05
CA ILE A 149 13.04 -7.72 17.59
C ILE A 149 14.26 -7.52 16.72
#